data_AF-A0A0V0WWU6-F1
#
_entry.id   AF-A0A0V0WWU6-F1
#
_cell.length_a   1.000
_cell.length_b   1.000
_cell.length_c   1.000
_cell.angle_alpha   90.00
_cell.angle_beta   90.00
_cell.angle_gamma   90.00
#
_symmetry.space_group_name_H-M   'P 1'
#
loop_
_entity.id
_entity.type
_entity.pdbx_description
1 polymer ?
#
loop_
_entity_poly.entity_id
_entity_poly.type
_entity_poly.pdbx_seq_one_letter_code
_entity_poly.pdbx_strand_id
1 'polypeptide(L)'
;MFIFFGLPLFYMEMALGQFHRCGCISIWKRLVPLFKGVGYATCLIDVYMGCFYNTIISWALFYLSSSFKWPFPWQSCDNVWNTENCVPDNANVSLGNASSNYTNAAEEFFLRRVLEIQNSDGLDNLGNIRWPLLLCLLVIYTIVYFAIWRRPLSSGKAVWFTATVLYVALFALLAHSCTLPGSQAGIKYFLIPDWSKLFNIEVTFLLSQFY
;
A
#
# COMPACT_ATOMS: atom_id res chain seq x y z
N MET A 1 -8.41 17.87 -13.31
CA MET A 1 -6.99 17.83 -13.75
C MET A 1 -6.60 16.61 -14.55
N PHE A 2 -7.16 15.43 -14.27
CA PHE A 2 -6.94 14.21 -15.08
C PHE A 2 -7.02 14.48 -16.61
N ILE A 3 -8.10 15.10 -17.08
CA ILE A 3 -8.30 15.37 -18.52
C ILE A 3 -7.25 16.34 -19.09
N PHE A 4 -6.82 17.34 -18.31
CA PHE A 4 -5.97 18.43 -18.80
C PHE A 4 -4.46 18.19 -18.62
N PHE A 5 -4.06 17.40 -17.62
CA PHE A 5 -2.64 17.15 -17.31
C PHE A 5 -2.31 15.67 -17.35
N GLY A 6 -3.04 14.83 -16.62
CA GLY A 6 -2.75 13.39 -16.52
C GLY A 6 -2.83 12.66 -17.87
N LEU A 7 -3.94 12.82 -18.59
CA LEU A 7 -4.19 12.13 -19.86
C LEU A 7 -3.20 12.60 -20.95
N PRO A 8 -2.93 13.90 -21.15
CA PRO A 8 -1.90 14.36 -22.08
C PRO A 8 -0.49 13.88 -21.73
N LEU A 9 -0.08 13.93 -20.45
CA LEU A 9 1.25 13.48 -20.02
C LEU A 9 1.44 11.97 -20.22
N PHE A 10 0.46 11.17 -19.79
CA PHE A 10 0.47 9.72 -19.99
C PHE A 10 0.54 9.36 -21.48
N TYR A 11 -0.27 10.02 -22.30
CA TYR A 11 -0.26 9.81 -23.75
C TYR A 11 1.08 10.21 -24.38
N MET A 12 1.64 11.35 -23.97
CA MET A 12 2.94 11.83 -24.45
C MET A 12 4.05 10.81 -24.16
N GLU A 13 4.11 10.27 -22.94
CA GLU A 13 5.12 9.27 -22.56
C GLU A 13 4.97 7.97 -23.37
N MET A 14 3.74 7.47 -23.50
CA MET A 14 3.45 6.27 -24.29
C MET A 14 3.81 6.46 -25.77
N ALA A 15 3.45 7.61 -26.36
CA ALA A 15 3.76 7.93 -27.74
C ALA A 15 5.29 8.03 -27.98
N LEU A 16 6.02 8.69 -27.06
CA LEU A 16 7.48 8.79 -27.11
C LEU A 16 8.16 7.42 -27.00
N GLY A 17 7.70 6.58 -26.07
CA GLY A 17 8.20 5.22 -25.89
C GLY A 17 7.99 4.35 -27.13
N GLN A 18 6.79 4.41 -27.73
CA GLN A 18 6.46 3.66 -28.94
C GLN A 18 7.24 4.15 -30.17
N PHE A 19 7.42 5.46 -30.33
CA PHE A 19 8.12 6.05 -31.48
C PHE A 19 9.63 5.80 -31.43
N HIS A 20 10.28 6.07 -30.29
CA HIS A 20 11.74 5.95 -30.19
C HIS A 20 12.23 4.55 -29.83
N ARG A 21 11.39 3.69 -29.23
CA ARG A 21 11.69 2.30 -28.82
C ARG A 21 13.00 2.17 -28.04
N CYS A 22 13.22 3.11 -27.12
CA CYS A 22 14.43 3.21 -26.31
C CYS A 22 14.07 3.36 -24.83
N GLY A 23 14.99 2.98 -23.95
CA GLY A 23 14.81 3.18 -22.50
C GLY A 23 14.93 4.65 -22.08
N CYS A 24 14.55 4.90 -20.83
CA CYS A 24 14.48 6.23 -20.19
C CYS A 24 15.78 7.04 -20.23
N ILE A 25 16.97 6.42 -20.24
CA ILE A 25 18.25 7.16 -20.35
C ILE A 25 18.59 7.47 -21.82
N SER A 26 18.33 6.53 -22.72
CA SER A 26 18.72 6.64 -24.13
C SER A 26 17.84 7.61 -24.91
N ILE A 27 16.58 7.78 -24.51
CA ILE A 27 15.64 8.70 -25.15
C ILE A 27 16.10 10.16 -25.03
N TRP A 28 16.55 10.59 -23.86
CA TRP A 28 17.04 11.96 -23.63
C TRP A 28 18.31 12.26 -24.44
N LYS A 29 19.17 11.27 -24.66
CA LYS A 29 20.33 11.44 -25.55
C LYS A 29 19.92 11.75 -27.01
N ARG A 30 18.76 11.28 -27.46
CA ARG A 30 18.25 11.51 -28.83
C ARG A 30 17.43 12.79 -28.96
N LEU A 31 16.70 13.17 -27.91
CA LEU A 31 15.86 14.37 -27.91
C LEU A 31 16.67 15.62 -27.55
N VAL A 32 17.16 15.68 -26.30
CA VAL A 32 17.90 16.83 -25.76
C VAL A 32 18.98 16.29 -24.82
N PRO A 33 20.23 16.15 -25.29
CA PRO A 33 21.31 15.52 -24.51
C PRO A 33 21.58 16.17 -23.15
N LEU A 34 21.27 17.47 -22.99
CA LEU A 34 21.37 18.19 -21.73
C LEU A 34 20.51 17.54 -20.62
N PHE A 35 19.35 16.99 -20.97
CA PHE A 35 18.42 16.36 -20.03
C PHE A 35 18.68 14.86 -19.81
N LYS A 36 19.84 14.34 -20.19
CA LYS A 36 20.21 12.94 -19.90
C LYS A 36 20.15 12.61 -18.40
N GLY A 37 20.36 13.60 -17.53
CA GLY A 37 20.24 13.46 -16.07
C GLY A 37 18.85 12.99 -15.60
N VAL A 38 17.79 13.35 -16.33
CA VAL A 38 16.40 12.95 -16.00
C VAL A 38 16.27 11.42 -15.97
N GLY A 39 16.84 10.72 -16.95
CA GLY A 39 16.78 9.26 -16.99
C GLY A 39 17.49 8.58 -15.82
N TYR A 40 18.62 9.13 -15.36
CA TYR A 40 19.30 8.62 -14.16
C TYR A 40 18.51 8.89 -12.88
N ALA A 41 17.89 10.07 -12.79
CA ALA A 41 17.01 10.42 -11.69
C ALA A 41 15.81 9.47 -11.59
N THR A 42 15.18 9.12 -12.71
CA THR A 42 14.10 8.13 -12.76
C THR A 42 14.56 6.77 -12.22
N CYS A 43 15.72 6.25 -12.65
CA CYS A 43 16.23 4.98 -12.14
C CYS A 43 16.49 5.01 -10.62
N LEU A 44 16.98 6.14 -10.09
CA LEU A 44 17.20 6.31 -8.66
C LEU A 44 15.88 6.35 -7.88
N ILE A 45 14.87 7.05 -8.40
CA ILE A 45 13.51 7.05 -7.84
C ILE A 45 12.94 5.63 -7.84
N ASP A 46 13.08 4.88 -8.94
CA ASP A 46 12.61 3.49 -9.05
C ASP A 46 13.26 2.56 -8.01
N VAL A 47 14.54 2.78 -7.68
CA VAL A 47 15.23 2.01 -6.62
C VAL A 47 14.62 2.31 -5.26
N TYR A 48 14.43 3.58 -4.90
CA TYR A 48 13.78 3.95 -3.64
C TYR A 48 12.34 3.42 -3.56
N MET A 49 11.59 3.56 -4.65
CA MET A 49 10.22 3.06 -4.77
C MET A 49 10.16 1.54 -4.58
N GLY A 50 11.09 0.83 -5.22
CA GLY A 50 11.22 -0.62 -5.11
C GLY A 50 11.51 -1.08 -3.68
N CYS A 51 12.35 -0.36 -2.91
CA CYS A 51 12.64 -0.72 -1.53
C CYS A 51 11.41 -0.63 -0.61
N PHE A 52 10.67 0.49 -0.66
CA PHE A 52 9.55 0.67 0.27
C PHE A 52 8.30 -0.14 -0.15
N TYR A 53 7.99 -0.25 -1.44
CA TYR A 53 6.80 -1.00 -1.86
C TYR A 53 6.93 -2.49 -1.56
N ASN A 54 8.11 -3.09 -1.82
CA ASN A 54 8.32 -4.49 -1.48
C ASN A 54 8.24 -4.73 0.04
N THR A 55 8.58 -3.73 0.86
CA THR A 55 8.37 -3.78 2.31
C THR A 55 6.88 -3.82 2.67
N ILE A 56 6.04 -2.97 2.07
CA ILE A 56 4.59 -3.00 2.30
C ILE A 56 3.97 -4.33 1.84
N ILE A 57 4.39 -4.84 0.69
CA ILE A 57 3.93 -6.15 0.18
C ILE A 57 4.37 -7.28 1.12
N SER A 58 5.55 -7.17 1.75
CA SER A 58 6.00 -8.15 2.75
C SER A 58 5.10 -8.17 3.99
N TRP A 59 4.58 -7.02 4.42
CA TRP A 59 3.59 -6.94 5.50
C TRP A 59 2.31 -7.68 5.09
N ALA A 60 1.81 -7.42 3.87
CA ALA A 60 0.63 -8.11 3.35
C ALA A 60 0.85 -9.64 3.27
N LEU A 61 2.04 -10.10 2.86
CA LEU A 61 2.38 -11.52 2.85
C LEU A 61 2.41 -12.12 4.26
N PHE A 62 2.92 -11.36 5.25
CA PHE A 62 2.89 -11.76 6.66
C PHE A 62 1.45 -11.89 7.18
N TYR A 63 0.58 -10.92 6.88
CA TYR A 63 -0.85 -11.01 7.19
C TYR A 63 -1.52 -12.21 6.51
N LEU A 64 -1.25 -12.43 5.23
CA LEU A 64 -1.77 -13.58 4.48
C LEU A 64 -1.37 -14.91 5.14
N SER A 65 -0.10 -15.04 5.54
CA SER A 65 0.37 -16.24 6.24
C SER A 65 -0.28 -16.43 7.61
N SER A 66 -0.61 -15.33 8.29
CA SER A 66 -1.27 -15.33 9.59
C SER A 66 -2.77 -15.64 9.49
N SER A 67 -3.40 -15.33 8.35
CA SER A 67 -4.81 -15.64 8.07
C SER A 67 -5.12 -17.13 7.94
N PHE A 68 -4.11 -18.00 7.76
CA PHE A 68 -4.32 -19.45 7.73
C PHE A 68 -4.53 -20.08 9.12
N LYS A 69 -4.44 -19.28 10.20
CA LYS A 69 -4.67 -19.73 11.58
C LYS A 69 -6.04 -19.26 12.06
N TRP A 70 -6.72 -20.12 12.81
CA TRP A 70 -7.98 -19.80 13.49
C TRP A 70 -7.84 -20.08 15.00
N PRO A 71 -8.24 -19.17 15.90
CA PRO A 71 -8.77 -17.82 15.66
C PRO A 71 -7.73 -16.86 15.06
N PHE A 72 -8.18 -15.77 14.43
CA PHE A 72 -7.26 -14.79 13.84
C PHE A 72 -6.50 -14.04 14.94
N PRO A 73 -5.19 -13.76 14.76
CA PRO A 73 -4.37 -13.19 15.83
C PRO A 73 -4.69 -11.73 16.15
N TRP A 74 -5.42 -11.02 15.28
CA TRP A 74 -5.92 -9.66 15.52
C TRP A 74 -7.36 -9.61 16.05
N GLN A 75 -7.98 -10.76 16.35
CA GLN A 75 -9.36 -10.82 16.84
C GLN A 75 -9.46 -10.78 18.38
N SER A 76 -8.39 -11.16 19.08
CA SER A 76 -8.37 -11.29 20.54
C SER A 76 -7.19 -10.56 21.17
N CYS A 77 -7.38 -10.14 22.43
CA CYS A 77 -6.33 -9.53 23.23
C CYS A 77 -5.45 -10.56 23.97
N ASP A 78 -5.72 -11.86 23.83
CA ASP A 78 -5.03 -12.94 24.56
C ASP A 78 -3.71 -13.39 23.89
N ASN A 79 -2.86 -12.43 23.53
CA ASN A 79 -1.59 -12.72 22.87
C ASN A 79 -0.40 -12.11 23.61
N VAL A 80 0.77 -12.74 23.45
CA VAL A 80 2.02 -12.36 24.15
C VAL A 80 2.50 -10.94 23.84
N TRP A 81 2.06 -10.37 22.72
CA TRP A 81 2.45 -9.02 22.28
C TRP A 81 1.47 -7.93 22.74
N ASN A 82 0.31 -8.30 23.29
CA ASN A 82 -0.72 -7.32 23.67
C ASN A 82 -0.44 -6.69 25.04
N THR A 83 -0.96 -5.47 25.25
CA THR A 83 -0.89 -4.79 26.55
C THR A 83 -2.16 -4.98 27.36
N GLU A 84 -2.07 -4.60 28.64
CA GLU A 84 -3.22 -4.49 29.54
C GLU A 84 -4.29 -3.49 29.04
N ASN A 85 -3.93 -2.58 28.13
CA ASN A 85 -4.84 -1.59 27.55
C ASN A 85 -5.54 -2.08 26.27
N CYS A 86 -5.30 -3.33 25.85
CA CYS A 86 -5.92 -3.93 24.68
C CYS A 86 -7.40 -4.22 24.95
N VAL A 87 -8.27 -3.74 24.05
CA VAL A 87 -9.71 -4.03 24.10
C VAL A 87 -10.12 -4.74 22.80
N PRO A 88 -10.78 -5.92 22.88
CA PRO A 88 -11.31 -6.57 21.68
C PRO A 88 -12.59 -5.87 21.21
N ASP A 89 -12.84 -5.85 19.90
CA ASP A 89 -13.97 -5.14 19.26
C ASP A 89 -15.36 -5.49 19.83
N ASN A 90 -15.51 -6.67 20.44
CA ASN A 90 -16.78 -7.16 20.99
C ASN A 90 -16.95 -6.86 22.49
N ALA A 91 -15.99 -6.18 23.14
CA ALA A 91 -16.09 -5.88 24.57
C ALA A 91 -17.00 -4.67 24.81
N ASN A 92 -18.02 -4.85 25.65
CA ASN A 92 -18.81 -3.75 26.19
C ASN A 92 -17.99 -2.99 27.24
N VAL A 93 -17.10 -2.11 26.79
CA VAL A 93 -16.40 -1.19 27.70
C VAL A 93 -17.43 -0.19 28.22
N SER A 94 -17.79 -0.32 29.49
CA SER A 94 -18.58 0.69 30.17
C SER A 94 -17.83 2.02 30.14
N LEU A 95 -18.46 3.04 29.54
CA LEU A 95 -17.96 4.40 29.29
C LEU A 95 -17.64 5.22 30.56
N GLY A 96 -17.41 4.57 31.71
CA GLY A 96 -17.18 5.18 33.03
C GLY A 96 -15.71 5.43 33.37
N ASN A 97 -14.76 4.76 32.71
CA ASN A 97 -13.31 4.95 32.88
C ASN A 97 -12.64 5.30 31.55
N ALA A 98 -13.09 6.37 30.88
CA ALA A 98 -12.56 6.84 29.60
C ALA A 98 -11.23 7.63 29.72
N SER A 99 -10.53 7.52 30.85
CA SER A 99 -9.27 8.22 31.13
C SER A 99 -8.01 7.41 30.76
N SER A 100 -8.15 6.15 30.35
CA SER A 100 -7.06 5.29 29.89
C SER A 100 -7.07 5.17 28.36
N ASN A 101 -5.91 5.37 27.74
CA ASN A 101 -5.70 5.21 26.30
C ASN A 101 -5.85 3.72 25.91
N TYR A 102 -7.08 3.29 25.65
CA TYR A 102 -7.36 1.95 25.12
C TYR A 102 -6.91 1.83 23.67
N THR A 103 -6.40 0.66 23.30
CA THR A 103 -5.99 0.35 21.92
C THR A 103 -6.72 -0.89 21.43
N ASN A 104 -6.99 -0.94 20.12
CA ASN A 104 -7.68 -2.08 19.52
C ASN A 104 -6.71 -3.26 19.31
N ALA A 105 -7.19 -4.50 19.48
CA ALA A 105 -6.44 -5.72 19.19
C ALA A 105 -5.80 -5.73 17.79
N ALA A 106 -6.50 -5.21 16.76
CA ALA A 106 -5.95 -5.12 15.41
C ALA A 106 -4.81 -4.10 15.28
N GLU A 107 -4.90 -2.99 16.01
CA GLU A 107 -3.86 -1.96 16.06
C GLU A 107 -2.62 -2.47 16.79
N GLU A 108 -2.79 -3.12 17.94
CA GLU A 108 -1.69 -3.74 18.67
C GLU A 108 -1.04 -4.86 17.86
N PHE A 109 -1.80 -5.65 17.11
CA PHE A 109 -1.22 -6.63 16.21
C PHE A 109 -0.32 -5.97 15.16
N PHE A 110 -0.75 -4.88 14.53
CA PHE A 110 0.07 -4.19 13.54
C PHE A 110 1.32 -3.55 14.16
N LEU A 111 1.15 -2.76 15.22
CA LEU A 111 2.24 -2.00 15.83
C LEU A 111 3.22 -2.91 16.59
N ARG A 112 2.70 -3.85 17.37
CA ARG A 112 3.52 -4.64 18.32
C ARG A 112 3.94 -5.99 17.82
N ARG A 113 3.22 -6.59 16.86
CA ARG A 113 3.58 -7.92 16.33
C ARG A 113 4.20 -7.86 14.94
N VAL A 114 3.59 -7.09 14.03
CA VAL A 114 4.09 -6.92 12.66
C VAL A 114 5.31 -6.00 12.67
N LEU A 115 5.14 -4.74 13.07
CA LEU A 115 6.19 -3.73 13.03
C LEU A 115 7.21 -3.87 14.17
N GLU A 116 6.77 -4.26 15.38
CA GLU A 116 7.56 -4.18 16.62
C GLU A 116 8.13 -2.80 16.92
N ILE A 117 7.31 -1.77 16.69
CA ILE A 117 7.74 -0.37 16.88
C ILE A 117 8.12 -0.04 18.33
N GLN A 118 7.66 -0.82 19.31
CA GLN A 118 8.03 -0.67 20.71
C GLN A 118 9.51 -0.91 21.00
N ASN A 119 10.23 -1.57 20.08
CA ASN A 119 11.66 -1.83 20.23
C ASN A 119 12.52 -0.72 19.59
N SER A 120 11.90 0.33 19.05
CA SER A 120 12.57 1.47 18.43
C SER A 120 12.23 2.77 19.15
N ASP A 121 13.25 3.54 19.54
CA ASP A 121 13.12 4.82 20.23
C ASP A 121 13.18 6.01 19.24
N GLY A 122 12.82 5.78 17.98
CA GLY A 122 12.81 6.78 16.91
C GLY A 122 13.74 6.44 15.73
N LEU A 123 14.02 7.44 14.89
CA LEU A 123 14.84 7.25 13.69
C LEU A 123 16.32 6.95 14.01
N ASP A 124 16.80 7.43 15.16
CA ASP A 124 18.19 7.26 15.60
C ASP A 124 18.45 5.84 16.14
N ASN A 125 17.41 5.16 16.64
CA ASN A 125 17.49 3.80 17.14
C ASN A 125 16.33 2.96 16.61
N LEU A 126 16.53 2.38 15.42
CA LEU A 126 15.53 1.59 14.68
C LEU A 126 15.29 0.19 15.27
N GLY A 127 16.03 -0.21 16.30
CA GLY A 127 15.93 -1.53 16.90
C GLY A 127 16.46 -2.66 16.00
N ASN A 128 16.00 -3.89 16.25
CA ASN A 128 16.48 -5.10 15.57
C ASN A 128 15.65 -5.45 14.33
N ILE A 129 16.31 -6.05 13.33
CA ILE A 129 15.63 -6.55 12.12
C ILE A 129 14.75 -7.75 12.47
N ARG A 130 13.49 -7.67 12.06
CA ARG A 130 12.50 -8.74 12.21
C ARG A 130 12.73 -9.86 11.21
N TRP A 131 13.24 -10.99 11.69
CA TRP A 131 13.49 -12.17 10.85
C TRP A 131 12.29 -12.69 10.04
N PRO A 132 11.05 -12.75 10.58
CA PRO A 132 9.91 -13.21 9.79
C PRO A 132 9.61 -12.26 8.62
N LEU A 133 9.72 -10.95 8.84
CA LEU A 133 9.54 -9.93 7.81
C LEU A 133 10.66 -9.96 6.78
N LEU A 134 11.90 -10.16 7.21
CA LEU A 134 13.04 -10.35 6.32
C LEU A 134 12.82 -11.55 5.40
N LEU A 135 12.31 -12.67 5.94
CA LEU A 135 11.97 -13.85 5.14
C LEU A 135 10.85 -13.54 4.14
N CYS A 136 9.76 -12.89 4.57
CA CYS A 136 8.70 -12.45 3.66
C CYS A 136 9.25 -11.55 2.54
N LEU A 137 10.14 -10.62 2.87
CA LEU A 137 10.79 -9.73 1.90
C LEU A 137 11.64 -10.50 0.88
N LEU A 138 12.42 -11.49 1.34
CA LEU A 138 13.18 -12.38 0.45
C LEU A 138 12.27 -13.18 -0.48
N VAL A 139 11.13 -13.67 0.01
CA VAL A 139 10.14 -14.35 -0.83
C VAL A 139 9.58 -13.41 -1.90
N ILE A 140 9.26 -12.16 -1.56
CA ILE A 140 8.79 -11.16 -2.54
C ILE A 140 9.87 -10.88 -3.59
N TYR A 141 11.12 -10.64 -3.19
CA TYR A 141 12.20 -10.40 -4.15
C TYR A 141 12.46 -11.59 -5.06
N THR A 142 12.36 -12.83 -4.56
CA THR A 142 12.49 -14.03 -5.41
C THR A 142 11.35 -14.14 -6.42
N ILE A 143 10.10 -13.85 -6.02
CA ILE A 143 8.95 -13.80 -6.94
C ILE A 143 9.15 -12.73 -8.01
N VAL A 144 9.52 -11.50 -7.61
CA VAL A 144 9.79 -10.39 -8.54
C VAL A 144 10.92 -10.74 -9.50
N TYR A 145 11.99 -11.35 -9.00
CA TYR A 145 13.11 -11.80 -9.81
C TYR A 145 12.68 -12.82 -10.88
N PHE A 146 11.89 -13.84 -10.51
CA PHE A 146 11.36 -14.80 -11.48
C PHE A 146 10.36 -14.18 -12.47
N ALA A 147 9.57 -13.20 -12.03
CA ALA A 147 8.63 -12.48 -12.91
C ALA A 147 9.36 -11.68 -14.01
N ILE A 148 10.55 -11.16 -13.72
CA ILE A 148 11.37 -10.37 -14.66
C ILE A 148 12.33 -11.25 -15.47
N TRP A 149 12.84 -12.36 -14.90
CA TRP A 149 13.88 -13.20 -15.50
C TRP A 149 13.55 -13.60 -16.94
N ARG A 150 12.34 -14.10 -17.20
CA ARG A 150 11.94 -14.47 -18.56
C ARG A 150 11.37 -13.23 -19.25
N ARG A 151 12.00 -12.82 -20.36
CA ARG A 151 11.62 -11.76 -21.33
C ARG A 151 10.18 -11.22 -21.19
N PRO A 152 9.92 -9.94 -21.51
CA PRO A 152 8.67 -9.21 -21.23
C PRO A 152 7.34 -9.90 -21.60
N LEU A 153 7.35 -10.89 -22.50
CA LEU A 153 6.22 -11.77 -22.81
C LEU A 153 5.75 -12.64 -21.61
N SER A 154 6.64 -13.02 -20.69
CA SER A 154 6.29 -13.79 -19.48
C SER A 154 5.63 -12.89 -18.43
N SER A 155 6.15 -11.68 -18.24
CA SER A 155 5.59 -10.67 -17.34
C SER A 155 4.15 -10.30 -17.76
N GLY A 156 3.90 -10.14 -19.06
CA GLY A 156 2.55 -9.89 -19.57
C GLY A 156 1.52 -10.96 -19.13
N LYS A 157 1.88 -12.25 -19.14
CA LYS A 157 0.99 -13.33 -18.68
C LYS A 157 0.74 -13.29 -17.17
N ALA A 158 1.75 -12.96 -16.37
CA ALA A 158 1.60 -12.82 -14.92
C ALA A 158 0.66 -11.66 -14.58
N VAL A 159 0.75 -10.54 -15.30
CA VAL A 159 -0.12 -9.37 -15.11
C VAL A 159 -1.59 -9.70 -15.35
N TRP A 160 -1.92 -10.53 -16.36
CA TRP A 160 -3.31 -10.96 -16.59
C TRP A 160 -3.90 -11.67 -15.37
N PHE A 161 -3.11 -12.52 -14.71
CA PHE A 161 -3.54 -13.19 -13.49
C PHE A 161 -3.66 -12.22 -12.31
N THR A 162 -2.63 -11.41 -12.04
CA THR A 162 -2.64 -10.52 -10.86
C THR A 162 -3.72 -9.45 -10.96
N ALA A 163 -3.92 -8.85 -12.14
CA ALA A 163 -4.96 -7.84 -12.34
C ALA A 163 -6.37 -8.42 -12.18
N THR A 164 -6.64 -9.60 -12.77
CA THR A 164 -7.97 -10.23 -12.66
C THR A 164 -8.29 -10.63 -11.23
N VAL A 165 -7.34 -11.21 -10.49
CA VAL A 165 -7.53 -11.58 -9.07
C VAL A 165 -7.87 -10.36 -8.22
N LEU A 166 -7.22 -9.21 -8.46
CA LEU A 166 -7.52 -7.97 -7.73
C LEU A 166 -8.95 -7.48 -7.98
N TYR A 167 -9.42 -7.49 -9.24
CA TYR A 167 -10.80 -7.09 -9.54
C TYR A 167 -11.84 -8.04 -8.92
N VAL A 168 -11.59 -9.35 -8.97
CA VAL A 168 -12.47 -10.35 -8.34
C VAL A 168 -12.52 -10.15 -6.82
N ALA A 169 -11.37 -9.93 -6.18
CA ALA A 169 -11.30 -9.68 -4.74
C ALA A 169 -12.03 -8.40 -4.34
N LEU A 170 -11.84 -7.30 -5.07
CA LEU A 170 -12.55 -6.04 -4.81
C LEU A 170 -14.06 -6.20 -4.99
N PHE A 171 -14.50 -6.91 -6.03
CA PHE A 171 -15.92 -7.18 -6.24
C PHE A 171 -16.52 -8.03 -5.12
N ALA A 172 -15.82 -9.08 -4.68
CA ALA A 172 -16.25 -9.92 -3.57
C ALA A 172 -16.32 -9.14 -2.25
N LEU A 173 -15.32 -8.30 -1.96
CA LEU A 173 -15.32 -7.42 -0.79
C LEU A 173 -16.45 -6.40 -0.85
N LEU A 174 -16.73 -5.81 -2.02
CA LEU A 174 -17.85 -4.90 -2.21
C LEU A 174 -19.20 -5.60 -1.96
N ALA A 175 -19.41 -6.77 -2.57
CA ALA A 175 -20.62 -7.55 -2.37
C ALA A 175 -20.82 -7.88 -0.89
N HIS A 176 -19.79 -8.35 -0.20
CA HIS A 176 -19.84 -8.63 1.23
C HIS A 176 -20.14 -7.36 2.05
N SER A 177 -19.40 -6.28 1.80
CA SER A 177 -19.56 -5.00 2.52
C SER A 177 -20.98 -4.43 2.41
N CYS A 178 -21.62 -4.58 1.25
CA CYS A 178 -23.01 -4.16 1.05
C CYS A 178 -24.01 -5.00 1.87
N THR A 179 -23.72 -6.27 2.15
CA THR A 179 -24.59 -7.16 2.95
C THR A 179 -24.50 -6.95 4.46
N LEU A 180 -23.46 -6.26 4.96
CA LEU A 180 -23.30 -6.03 6.39
C LEU A 180 -24.33 -5.01 6.93
N PRO A 181 -24.83 -5.21 8.17
CA PRO A 181 -25.69 -4.23 8.82
C PRO A 181 -24.92 -2.92 9.04
N GLY A 182 -25.54 -1.79 8.70
CA GLY A 182 -24.92 -0.46 8.83
C GLY A 182 -24.10 0.01 7.61
N SER A 183 -24.01 -0.78 6.53
CA SER A 183 -23.28 -0.41 5.31
C SER A 183 -23.73 0.92 4.69
N GLN A 184 -25.02 1.24 4.78
CA GLN A 184 -25.58 2.51 4.29
C GLN A 184 -24.96 3.75 4.93
N ALA A 185 -24.54 3.68 6.20
CA ALA A 185 -23.92 4.82 6.88
C ALA A 185 -22.53 5.13 6.29
N GLY A 186 -21.72 4.10 6.04
CA GLY A 186 -20.41 4.24 5.40
C GLY A 186 -20.52 4.78 3.97
N ILE A 187 -21.49 4.30 3.19
CA ILE A 187 -21.74 4.78 1.82
C ILE A 187 -22.17 6.25 1.81
N LYS A 188 -23.07 6.63 2.73
CA LYS A 188 -23.49 8.04 2.87
C LYS A 188 -22.31 8.93 3.26
N TYR A 189 -21.48 8.51 4.20
CA TYR A 189 -20.30 9.26 4.61
C TYR A 189 -19.30 9.45 3.46
N PHE A 190 -19.10 8.42 2.63
CA PHE A 190 -18.17 8.48 1.50
C PHE A 190 -18.69 9.30 0.31
N LEU A 191 -19.99 9.24 0.01
CA LEU A 191 -20.56 9.83 -1.22
C LEU A 191 -21.17 11.22 -1.03
N ILE A 192 -21.59 11.63 0.17
CA ILE A 192 -22.21 12.94 0.39
C ILE A 192 -21.10 14.01 0.38
N PRO A 193 -21.04 14.89 -0.63
CA PRO A 193 -19.96 15.85 -0.74
C PRO A 193 -20.18 17.05 0.18
N ASP A 194 -19.11 17.46 0.87
CA ASP A 194 -19.06 18.74 1.57
C ASP A 194 -18.45 19.81 0.64
N TRP A 195 -19.32 20.59 0.00
CA TRP A 195 -18.93 21.62 -0.97
C TRP A 195 -18.07 22.74 -0.38
N SER A 196 -18.12 22.93 0.95
CA SER A 196 -17.28 23.92 1.62
C SER A 196 -15.79 23.59 1.51
N LYS A 197 -15.44 22.31 1.42
CA LYS A 197 -14.06 21.83 1.34
C LYS A 197 -13.41 22.06 -0.02
N LEU A 198 -14.18 22.21 -1.09
CA LEU A 198 -13.65 22.41 -2.45
C LEU A 198 -12.93 23.75 -2.61
N PHE A 199 -13.30 24.77 -1.82
CA PHE A 199 -12.62 26.06 -1.84
C PHE A 199 -11.29 26.07 -1.09
N ASN A 200 -10.97 25.00 -0.34
CA ASN A 200 -9.66 24.86 0.27
C ASN A 200 -8.61 24.54 -0.81
N ILE A 201 -7.56 25.36 -0.87
CA ILE A 201 -6.43 25.19 -1.78
C ILE A 201 -5.76 23.83 -1.56
N GLU A 202 -5.70 23.33 -0.32
CA GLU A 202 -5.15 22.00 -0.02
C GLU A 202 -5.94 20.90 -0.72
N VAL A 203 -7.28 20.96 -0.71
CA VAL A 203 -8.13 19.97 -1.39
C VAL A 203 -7.94 20.07 -2.91
N THR A 204 -7.86 21.29 -3.44
CA THR A 204 -7.60 21.51 -4.86
C THR A 204 -6.21 21.01 -5.27
N PHE A 205 -5.20 21.18 -4.42
CA PHE A 205 -3.85 20.66 -4.65
C PHE A 205 -3.76 19.14 -4.49
N LEU A 206 -4.44 18.55 -3.51
CA LEU A 206 -4.51 17.09 -3.37
C LEU A 206 -5.21 16.46 -4.59
N LEU A 207 -6.25 17.09 -5.12
CA LEU A 207 -6.87 16.70 -6.40
C LEU A 207 -5.90 16.82 -7.59
N SER A 208 -4.80 17.58 -7.46
CA SER A 208 -3.71 17.64 -8.44
C SER A 208 -2.73 16.47 -8.34
N GLN A 209 -2.54 15.94 -7.12
CA GLN A 209 -1.43 15.03 -6.79
C GLN A 209 -1.81 13.55 -6.89
N PHE A 210 -3.10 13.22 -7.02
CA PHE A 210 -3.57 11.85 -7.22
C PHE A 210 -3.28 11.27 -8.63
N TYR A 211 -2.46 11.95 -9.44
CA TYR A 211 -1.85 11.44 -10.68
C TYR A 211 -0.48 12.07 -10.93
#